data_AF-A0A7V1H677-F1
#
_entry.id   AF-A0A7V1H677-F1
#
_cell.length_a   1.000
_cell.length_b   1.000
_cell.length_c   1.000
_cell.angle_alpha   90.00
_cell.angle_beta   90.00
_cell.angle_gamma   90.00
#
_symmetry.space_group_name_H-M   'P 1'
#
loop_
_entity.id
_entity.type
_entity.pdbx_description
1 polymer ?
#
loop_
_entity_poly.entity_id
_entity_poly.type
_entity_poly.pdbx_seq_one_letter_code
_entity_poly.pdbx_strand_id
1 'polypeptide(L)'
;MYYKPEIDASVERFKKLWARDAPDRILVKIDIQDPENPTVMKAMEKVPDKKAMVDEWEKGFELNMGIADDNLPVVYGEFGGYIIGGFLGADVSWGAGGAYPDKLIPDMKDFRKYLHFDENNEYYRMQMGFTKYLAERSKGRFNFYHMWTPGETIFVSVDAYGQCGPVVFESSVEFMSRG
;
A
#
# COMPACT_ATOMS: atom_id res chain seq x y z
N MET A 1 7.02 -7.50 15.18
CA MET A 1 5.98 -6.52 14.78
C MET A 1 4.72 -6.80 15.60
N TYR A 2 3.98 -5.79 16.07
CA TYR A 2 2.88 -5.97 17.04
C TYR A 2 1.83 -6.99 16.60
N TYR A 3 1.34 -6.88 15.35
CA TYR A 3 0.29 -7.75 14.83
C TYR A 3 0.77 -9.13 14.34
N LYS A 4 2.09 -9.33 14.22
CA LYS A 4 2.68 -10.61 13.81
C LYS A 4 4.01 -10.84 14.53
N PRO A 5 3.98 -11.48 15.71
CA PRO A 5 5.19 -11.74 16.49
C PRO A 5 6.23 -12.56 15.73
N GLU A 6 5.80 -13.51 14.91
CA GLU A 6 6.62 -14.40 14.06
C GLU A 6 6.99 -13.82 12.69
N ILE A 7 6.89 -12.49 12.54
CA ILE A 7 7.10 -11.81 11.25
C ILE A 7 8.44 -12.13 10.61
N ASP A 8 9.52 -12.19 11.38
CA ASP A 8 10.87 -12.38 10.83
C ASP A 8 10.97 -13.71 10.07
N ALA A 9 10.38 -14.78 10.63
CA ALA A 9 10.33 -16.07 9.97
C ALA A 9 9.51 -16.02 8.67
N SER A 10 8.43 -15.24 8.64
CA SER A 10 7.60 -15.04 7.44
C SER A 10 8.37 -14.26 6.36
N VAL A 11 9.04 -13.18 6.76
CA VAL A 11 9.89 -12.36 5.87
C VAL A 11 11.02 -13.18 5.27
N GLU A 12 11.71 -14.01 6.06
CA GLU A 12 12.77 -14.88 5.57
C GLU A 12 12.26 -15.93 4.57
N ARG A 13 11.03 -16.45 4.74
CA ARG A 13 10.42 -17.33 3.74
C ARG A 13 10.08 -16.59 2.45
N PHE A 14 9.55 -15.36 2.54
CA PHE A 14 9.36 -14.51 1.37
C PHE A 14 10.69 -14.22 0.66
N LYS A 15 11.79 -13.99 1.40
CA LYS A 15 13.13 -13.82 0.81
C LYS A 15 13.54 -14.98 -0.06
N LYS A 16 13.43 -16.20 0.47
CA LYS A 16 13.75 -17.42 -0.28
C LYS A 16 12.90 -17.54 -1.54
N LEU A 17 11.58 -17.34 -1.43
CA LEU A 17 10.68 -17.37 -2.58
C LEU A 17 11.15 -16.39 -3.67
N TRP A 18 11.42 -15.13 -3.31
CA TRP A 18 11.82 -14.10 -4.27
C TRP A 18 13.22 -14.30 -4.86
N ALA A 19 14.12 -14.93 -4.11
CA ALA A 19 15.43 -15.36 -4.59
C ALA A 19 15.36 -16.59 -5.53
N ARG A 20 14.17 -17.16 -5.72
CA ARG A 20 13.95 -18.46 -6.41
C ARG A 20 14.64 -19.63 -5.70
N ASP A 21 14.91 -19.48 -4.41
CA ASP A 21 15.35 -20.56 -3.54
C ASP A 21 14.13 -21.34 -3.04
N ALA A 22 14.32 -22.62 -2.73
CA ALA A 22 13.26 -23.42 -2.14
C ALA A 22 12.99 -22.97 -0.69
N PRO A 23 11.79 -22.45 -0.37
CA PRO A 23 11.40 -22.28 1.02
C PRO A 23 11.28 -23.65 1.70
N ASP A 24 11.41 -23.69 3.02
CA ASP A 24 11.27 -24.89 3.84
C ASP A 24 9.84 -25.45 3.85
N ARG A 25 8.86 -24.66 3.41
CA ARG A 25 7.45 -25.03 3.24
C ARG A 25 6.75 -24.12 2.22
N ILE A 26 5.55 -24.50 1.81
CA ILE A 26 4.67 -23.64 1.01
C ILE A 26 4.25 -22.42 1.85
N LEU A 27 4.34 -21.22 1.27
CA LEU A 27 3.82 -20.00 1.85
C LEU A 27 2.29 -20.01 1.79
N VAL A 28 1.63 -19.76 2.91
CA VAL A 28 0.16 -19.81 3.02
C VAL A 28 -0.37 -18.49 3.56
N LYS A 29 -1.45 -18.00 2.96
CA LYS A 29 -2.31 -16.95 3.52
C LYS A 29 -3.65 -17.56 3.89
N ILE A 30 -4.11 -17.34 5.11
CA ILE A 30 -5.41 -17.84 5.57
C ILE A 30 -6.36 -16.66 5.69
N ASP A 31 -7.38 -16.65 4.84
CA ASP A 31 -8.44 -15.64 4.87
C ASP A 31 -9.59 -16.10 5.78
N ILE A 32 -9.76 -15.44 6.93
CA ILE A 32 -10.93 -15.67 7.80
C ILE A 32 -12.18 -15.16 7.08
N GLN A 33 -13.12 -16.07 6.84
CA GLN A 33 -14.45 -15.75 6.30
C GLN A 33 -15.38 -15.25 7.41
N ASP A 34 -15.03 -14.13 8.03
CA ASP A 34 -15.88 -13.42 8.98
C ASP A 34 -16.52 -12.22 8.24
N PRO A 35 -17.86 -12.06 8.24
CA PRO A 35 -18.53 -10.90 7.64
C PRO A 35 -18.01 -9.56 8.16
N GLU A 36 -17.51 -9.52 9.40
CA GLU A 36 -16.89 -8.35 10.03
C GLU A 36 -15.39 -8.24 9.72
N ASN A 37 -14.77 -9.26 9.10
CA ASN A 37 -13.36 -9.20 8.70
C ASN A 37 -13.14 -8.01 7.75
N PRO A 38 -12.23 -7.09 8.09
CA PRO A 38 -11.82 -6.03 7.19
C PRO A 38 -11.17 -6.62 5.95
N THR A 39 -11.68 -6.21 4.80
CA THR A 39 -11.08 -6.52 3.51
C THR A 39 -10.36 -5.29 3.00
N VAL A 40 -9.47 -5.48 2.03
CA VAL A 40 -8.85 -4.37 1.30
C VAL A 40 -9.94 -3.42 0.77
N MET A 41 -11.03 -3.97 0.22
CA MET A 41 -12.15 -3.17 -0.27
C MET A 41 -12.81 -2.32 0.83
N LYS A 42 -13.07 -2.89 2.02
CA LYS A 42 -13.63 -2.12 3.15
C LYS A 42 -12.72 -0.98 3.60
N ALA A 43 -11.41 -1.18 3.57
CA ALA A 43 -10.45 -0.12 3.87
C ALA A 43 -10.42 0.94 2.76
N MET A 44 -10.44 0.51 1.49
CA MET A 44 -10.46 1.41 0.33
C MET A 44 -11.77 2.19 0.19
N GLU A 45 -12.89 1.71 0.72
CA GLU A 45 -14.15 2.46 0.83
C GLU A 45 -14.05 3.68 1.76
N LYS A 46 -13.01 3.76 2.60
CA LYS A 46 -12.80 4.90 3.51
C LYS A 46 -12.04 6.05 2.87
N VAL A 47 -11.50 5.85 1.67
CA VAL A 47 -10.76 6.89 0.93
C VAL A 47 -11.69 8.10 0.67
N PRO A 48 -11.21 9.35 0.80
CA PRO A 48 -9.84 9.77 1.11
C PRO A 48 -9.53 9.96 2.61
N ASP A 49 -10.38 9.47 3.52
CA ASP A 49 -10.09 9.50 4.96
C ASP A 49 -9.02 8.47 5.34
N LYS A 50 -7.76 8.94 5.34
CA LYS A 50 -6.60 8.14 5.71
C LYS A 50 -6.68 7.52 7.10
N LYS A 51 -7.32 8.19 8.07
CA LYS A 51 -7.42 7.66 9.43
C LYS A 51 -8.41 6.51 9.45
N ALA A 52 -9.60 6.71 8.89
CA ALA A 52 -10.63 5.67 8.82
C ALA A 52 -10.13 4.46 8.01
N MET A 53 -9.39 4.69 6.92
CA MET A 53 -8.76 3.63 6.12
C MET A 53 -7.79 2.79 6.95
N VAL A 54 -6.87 3.43 7.68
CA VAL A 54 -5.87 2.70 8.48
C VAL A 54 -6.50 2.00 9.69
N ASP A 55 -7.47 2.64 10.36
CA ASP A 55 -8.21 2.01 11.44
C ASP A 55 -8.94 0.73 10.94
N GLU A 56 -9.44 0.71 9.71
CA GLU A 56 -10.06 -0.47 9.10
C GLU A 56 -9.03 -1.59 8.83
N TRP A 57 -7.84 -1.25 8.34
CA TRP A 57 -6.74 -2.22 8.19
C TRP A 57 -6.32 -2.85 9.52
N GLU A 58 -6.15 -2.02 10.55
CA GLU A 58 -5.68 -2.47 11.86
C GLU A 58 -6.66 -3.45 12.52
N LYS A 59 -7.98 -3.25 12.36
CA LYS A 59 -8.98 -4.24 12.78
C LYS A 59 -8.72 -5.62 12.15
N GLY A 60 -8.31 -5.67 10.89
CA GLY A 60 -8.04 -6.93 10.18
C GLY A 60 -6.76 -7.58 10.70
N PHE A 61 -5.75 -6.78 11.01
CA PHE A 61 -4.53 -7.28 11.65
C PHE A 61 -4.79 -7.81 13.05
N GLU A 62 -5.69 -7.18 13.81
CA GLU A 62 -6.11 -7.64 15.15
C GLU A 62 -6.87 -8.97 15.08
N LEU A 63 -7.81 -9.11 14.15
CA LEU A 63 -8.55 -10.37 13.96
C LEU A 63 -7.64 -11.53 13.52
N ASN A 64 -6.65 -11.23 12.68
CA ASN A 64 -5.70 -12.22 12.19
C ASN A 64 -4.54 -12.48 13.16
N MET A 65 -4.49 -11.76 14.29
CA MET A 65 -3.42 -11.90 15.27
C MET A 65 -3.45 -13.31 15.87
N GLY A 66 -2.39 -14.08 15.63
CA GLY A 66 -2.26 -15.45 16.12
C GLY A 66 -2.61 -16.53 15.09
N ILE A 67 -3.03 -16.16 13.87
CA ILE A 67 -3.06 -17.10 12.77
C ILE A 67 -1.62 -17.44 12.36
N ALA A 68 -1.28 -18.72 12.39
CA ALA A 68 0.04 -19.22 12.02
C ALA A 68 0.22 -19.34 10.49
N ASP A 69 -0.11 -18.28 9.76
CA ASP A 69 0.11 -18.16 8.31
C ASP A 69 1.34 -17.29 8.00
N ASP A 70 1.57 -16.99 6.72
CA ASP A 70 2.67 -16.14 6.27
C ASP A 70 2.19 -14.72 5.91
N ASN A 71 0.91 -14.37 6.10
CA ASN A 71 0.40 -13.06 5.73
C ASN A 71 1.10 -11.96 6.53
N LEU A 72 1.55 -10.89 5.86
CA LEU A 72 2.24 -9.76 6.51
C LEU A 72 1.24 -8.63 6.80
N PRO A 73 1.29 -7.99 7.98
CA PRO A 73 0.42 -6.85 8.29
C PRO A 73 0.94 -5.61 7.53
N VAL A 74 0.46 -5.44 6.29
CA VAL A 74 0.87 -4.37 5.38
C VAL A 74 -0.34 -3.52 4.97
N VAL A 75 -0.22 -2.21 5.17
CA VAL A 75 -1.22 -1.21 4.75
C VAL A 75 -0.91 -0.70 3.35
N TYR A 76 -1.97 -0.41 2.59
CA TYR A 76 -1.84 0.25 1.29
C TYR A 76 -1.41 1.70 1.50
N GLY A 77 -0.24 2.04 0.99
CA GLY A 77 0.31 3.40 1.13
C GLY A 77 -0.22 4.37 0.10
N GLU A 78 -1.36 4.10 -0.53
CA GLU A 78 -1.97 4.91 -1.57
C GLU A 78 -3.48 4.99 -1.42
N PHE A 79 -4.08 6.02 -2.02
CA PHE A 79 -5.52 6.17 -2.13
C PHE A 79 -6.11 5.44 -3.34
N GLY A 80 -5.46 4.35 -3.79
CA GLY A 80 -5.75 3.58 -4.99
C GLY A 80 -4.85 3.98 -6.16
N GLY A 81 -4.45 3.00 -6.98
CA GLY A 81 -3.38 3.17 -7.98
C GLY A 81 -3.63 4.28 -9.00
N TYR A 82 -4.90 4.62 -9.28
CA TYR A 82 -5.21 5.67 -10.26
C TYR A 82 -5.10 7.10 -9.72
N ILE A 83 -4.77 7.30 -8.43
CA ILE A 83 -4.48 8.63 -7.87
C ILE A 83 -3.30 9.31 -8.59
N ILE A 84 -2.44 8.51 -9.25
CA ILE A 84 -1.36 9.00 -10.11
C ILE A 84 -1.86 9.94 -11.22
N GLY A 85 -3.09 9.73 -11.72
CA GLY A 85 -3.71 10.66 -12.67
C GLY A 85 -3.90 12.05 -12.06
N GLY A 86 -4.28 12.10 -10.78
CA GLY A 86 -4.38 13.34 -10.00
C GLY A 86 -3.05 14.08 -9.90
N PHE A 87 -1.95 13.36 -9.66
CA PHE A 87 -0.61 13.97 -9.59
C PHE A 87 -0.19 14.62 -10.91
N LEU A 88 -0.74 14.13 -12.02
CA LEU A 88 -0.48 14.62 -13.37
C LEU A 88 -1.51 15.66 -13.84
N GLY A 89 -2.40 16.13 -12.95
CA GLY A 89 -3.33 17.21 -13.22
C GLY A 89 -4.73 16.79 -13.66
N ALA A 90 -5.09 15.50 -13.57
CA ALA A 90 -6.47 15.06 -13.78
C ALA A 90 -7.34 15.37 -12.55
N ASP A 91 -8.62 15.67 -12.80
CA ASP A 91 -9.63 15.64 -11.74
C ASP A 91 -9.83 14.18 -11.28
N VAL A 92 -10.00 13.97 -9.96
CA VAL A 92 -10.18 12.66 -9.35
C VAL A 92 -11.54 12.54 -8.68
N SER A 93 -12.26 11.46 -8.99
CA SER A 93 -13.41 10.99 -8.23
C SER A 93 -13.03 9.86 -7.29
N TRP A 94 -13.81 9.71 -6.22
CA TRP A 94 -13.62 8.70 -5.20
C TRP A 94 -14.72 7.64 -5.30
N GLY A 95 -14.34 6.37 -5.29
CA GLY A 95 -15.26 5.25 -5.34
C GLY A 95 -14.80 4.07 -4.52
N ALA A 96 -15.60 3.00 -4.52
CA ALA A 96 -15.18 1.72 -3.96
C ALA A 96 -13.93 1.23 -4.70
N GLY A 97 -12.80 1.16 -4.00
CA GLY A 97 -11.49 0.84 -4.59
C GLY A 97 -10.51 2.02 -4.67
N GLY A 98 -10.92 3.24 -4.32
CA GLY A 98 -10.04 4.41 -4.19
C GLY A 98 -10.29 5.50 -5.24
N ALA A 99 -9.20 6.10 -5.72
CA ALA A 99 -9.17 7.18 -6.70
C ALA A 99 -9.47 6.68 -8.11
N TYR A 100 -10.20 7.48 -8.89
CA TYR A 100 -10.42 7.29 -10.33
C TYR A 100 -10.30 8.63 -11.07
N PRO A 101 -9.55 8.71 -12.18
CA PRO A 101 -9.45 9.93 -12.97
C PRO A 101 -10.73 10.15 -13.79
N ASP A 102 -11.28 11.36 -13.73
CA ASP A 102 -12.56 11.69 -14.37
C ASP A 102 -12.44 11.97 -15.87
N LYS A 103 -11.24 12.34 -16.35
CA LYS A 103 -11.02 12.77 -17.73
C LYS A 103 -10.01 11.87 -18.43
N LEU A 104 -10.43 11.32 -19.56
CA LEU A 104 -9.55 10.64 -20.50
C LEU A 104 -8.84 11.66 -21.40
N ILE A 105 -7.60 11.36 -21.76
CA ILE A 105 -6.87 12.10 -22.79
C ILE A 105 -7.54 11.78 -24.14
N PRO A 106 -8.15 12.76 -24.85
CA PRO A 106 -8.91 12.47 -26.08
C PRO A 106 -8.03 11.99 -27.24
N ASP A 107 -6.80 12.51 -27.32
CA ASP A 107 -5.79 12.09 -28.30
C ASP A 107 -4.43 12.00 -27.60
N MET A 108 -3.82 10.81 -27.65
CA MET A 108 -2.52 10.55 -27.07
C MET A 108 -1.41 11.41 -27.67
N LYS A 109 -1.56 11.99 -28.86
CA LYS A 109 -0.59 12.95 -29.42
C LYS A 109 -0.49 14.23 -28.62
N ASP A 110 -1.57 14.58 -27.92
CA ASP A 110 -1.70 15.81 -27.14
C ASP A 110 -1.47 15.61 -25.64
N PHE A 111 -1.02 14.43 -25.21
CA PHE A 111 -0.89 14.09 -23.79
C PHE A 111 -0.13 15.13 -22.94
N ARG A 112 0.90 15.78 -23.51
CA ARG A 112 1.71 16.81 -22.85
C ARG A 112 0.93 18.08 -22.49
N LYS A 113 -0.22 18.32 -23.14
CA LYS A 113 -1.13 19.43 -22.81
C LYS A 113 -1.96 19.14 -21.55
N TYR A 114 -2.09 17.87 -21.20
CA TYR A 114 -2.95 17.40 -20.11
C TYR A 114 -2.14 16.92 -18.91
N LEU A 115 -1.04 16.19 -19.15
CA LEU A 115 -0.20 15.62 -18.10
C LEU A 115 0.92 16.59 -17.70
N HIS A 116 0.83 17.09 -16.48
CA HIS A 116 1.90 17.88 -15.86
C HIS A 116 2.03 17.48 -14.39
N PHE A 117 3.26 17.16 -13.97
CA PHE A 117 3.53 16.96 -12.55
C PHE A 117 3.75 18.32 -11.88
N ASP A 118 3.09 18.51 -10.74
CA ASP A 118 3.27 19.67 -9.87
C ASP A 118 3.33 19.18 -8.42
N GLU A 119 4.42 19.48 -7.71
CA GLU A 119 4.59 19.15 -6.29
C GLU A 119 3.61 19.92 -5.38
N ASN A 120 2.97 20.98 -5.88
CA ASN A 120 1.94 21.71 -5.18
C ASN A 120 0.53 21.19 -5.49
N ASN A 121 0.39 20.20 -6.39
CA ASN A 121 -0.85 19.52 -6.67
C ASN A 121 -1.48 18.97 -5.37
N GLU A 122 -2.79 19.14 -5.22
CA GLU A 122 -3.47 18.76 -3.98
C GLU A 122 -3.42 17.26 -3.71
N TYR A 123 -3.55 16.42 -4.74
CA TYR A 123 -3.51 14.97 -4.61
C TYR A 123 -2.11 14.49 -4.24
N TYR A 124 -1.08 15.11 -4.83
CA TYR A 124 0.30 14.82 -4.45
C TYR A 124 0.59 15.17 -2.99
N ARG A 125 0.20 16.38 -2.54
CA ARG A 125 0.35 16.80 -1.14
C ARG A 125 -0.44 15.91 -0.18
N MET A 126 -1.63 15.48 -0.57
CA MET A 126 -2.46 14.55 0.18
C MET A 126 -1.77 13.17 0.31
N GLN A 127 -1.20 12.66 -0.78
CA GLN A 127 -0.44 11.41 -0.80
C GLN A 127 0.80 11.48 0.13
N MET A 128 1.59 12.55 0.03
CA MET A 128 2.74 12.76 0.93
C MET A 128 2.31 12.86 2.40
N GLY A 129 1.19 13.55 2.66
CA GLY A 129 0.58 13.63 3.98
C GLY A 129 0.03 12.31 4.50
N PHE A 130 -0.30 11.35 3.63
CA PHE A 130 -0.68 9.99 4.01
C PHE A 130 0.55 9.14 4.31
N THR A 131 1.58 9.19 3.47
CA THR A 131 2.86 8.50 3.71
C THR A 131 3.47 8.90 5.05
N LYS A 132 3.48 10.21 5.37
CA LYS A 132 3.94 10.69 6.69
C LYS A 132 3.09 10.14 7.83
N TYR A 133 1.77 10.14 7.67
CA TYR A 133 0.86 9.57 8.66
C TYR A 133 1.12 8.07 8.90
N LEU A 134 1.36 7.30 7.83
CA LEU A 134 1.69 5.87 7.94
C LEU A 134 3.05 5.64 8.63
N ALA A 135 4.07 6.43 8.31
CA ALA A 135 5.37 6.35 8.99
C ALA A 135 5.23 6.62 10.50
N GLU A 136 4.43 7.62 10.88
CA GLU A 136 4.17 7.95 12.29
C GLU A 136 3.31 6.90 13.01
N ARG A 137 2.32 6.31 12.32
CA ARG A 137 1.36 5.35 12.87
C ARG A 137 1.92 3.94 12.96
N SER A 138 2.71 3.52 11.97
CA SER A 138 3.25 2.16 11.84
C SER A 138 4.12 1.79 13.03
N LYS A 139 5.23 2.47 13.32
CA LYS A 139 6.10 2.31 14.52
C LYS A 139 6.14 0.89 15.12
N GLY A 140 6.43 -0.11 14.27
CA GLY A 140 6.55 -1.52 14.68
C GLY A 140 5.23 -2.30 14.78
N ARG A 141 4.10 -1.71 14.41
CA ARG A 141 2.75 -2.30 14.37
C ARG A 141 2.47 -3.01 13.05
N PHE A 142 2.66 -2.30 11.94
CA PHE A 142 2.46 -2.78 10.57
C PHE A 142 3.54 -2.18 9.66
N ASN A 143 3.68 -2.71 8.44
CA ASN A 143 4.45 -2.06 7.37
C ASN A 143 3.50 -1.44 6.34
N PHE A 144 4.00 -0.64 5.41
CA PHE A 144 3.24 -0.10 4.28
C PHE A 144 4.16 0.01 3.07
N TYR A 145 3.61 -0.13 1.87
CA TYR A 145 4.38 0.13 0.65
C TYR A 145 4.28 1.61 0.26
N HIS A 146 5.30 2.11 -0.42
CA HIS A 146 5.29 3.47 -0.93
C HIS A 146 4.73 3.49 -2.35
N MET A 147 3.81 4.43 -2.63
CA MET A 147 3.45 4.76 -4.00
C MET A 147 4.56 5.58 -4.65
N TRP A 148 4.86 5.28 -5.91
CA TRP A 148 5.78 6.06 -6.73
C TRP A 148 5.21 7.45 -7.05
N THR A 149 6.07 8.46 -7.00
CA THR A 149 5.80 9.79 -7.51
C THR A 149 6.92 10.21 -8.50
N PRO A 150 6.62 10.94 -9.58
CA PRO A 150 7.63 11.38 -10.53
C PRO A 150 8.77 12.17 -9.86
N GLY A 151 10.01 11.68 -9.92
CA GLY A 151 11.20 12.39 -9.41
C GLY A 151 12.16 11.55 -8.56
N GLU A 152 11.69 10.47 -7.94
CA GLU A 152 12.52 9.52 -7.19
C GLU A 152 12.18 8.07 -7.62
N THR A 153 13.17 7.17 -7.70
CA THR A 153 13.03 5.78 -8.20
C THR A 153 12.78 4.85 -7.01
N ILE A 154 11.78 3.95 -6.96
CA ILE A 154 11.58 2.67 -7.67
C ILE A 154 10.07 2.39 -7.85
N PHE A 155 9.70 1.74 -8.95
CA PHE A 155 8.34 1.31 -9.34
C PHE A 155 7.85 0.14 -8.47
N VAL A 156 6.82 0.35 -7.62
CA VAL A 156 6.01 -0.76 -7.08
C VAL A 156 4.55 -0.33 -6.91
N SER A 157 3.90 0.11 -8.00
CA SER A 157 2.44 -0.06 -8.10
C SER A 157 2.19 -1.26 -9.01
N VAL A 158 2.40 -2.45 -8.45
CA VAL A 158 1.69 -3.62 -8.96
C VAL A 158 0.66 -3.91 -7.89
N ASP A 159 -0.55 -4.21 -8.33
CA ASP A 159 -1.64 -4.84 -7.61
C ASP A 159 -1.22 -6.23 -7.07
N ALA A 160 -0.03 -6.31 -6.47
CA ALA A 160 0.63 -7.47 -5.92
C ALA A 160 0.13 -7.63 -4.48
N TYR A 161 -1.18 -7.84 -4.38
CA TYR A 161 -1.83 -8.44 -3.24
C TYR A 161 -0.94 -9.56 -2.65
N GLY A 162 -0.51 -9.38 -1.40
CA GLY A 162 0.16 -10.42 -0.61
C GLY A 162 1.65 -10.67 -0.86
N GLN A 163 2.35 -9.88 -1.68
CA GLN A 163 3.72 -10.21 -2.10
C GLN A 163 4.67 -9.00 -2.12
N CYS A 164 4.79 -8.27 -1.00
CA CYS A 164 5.95 -7.39 -0.86
C CYS A 164 7.23 -8.24 -1.00
N GLY A 165 8.03 -7.96 -2.02
CA GLY A 165 9.40 -8.45 -2.09
C GLY A 165 10.15 -8.00 -0.84
N PRO A 166 11.06 -8.81 -0.29
CA PRO A 166 11.78 -8.47 0.95
C PRO A 166 12.56 -7.15 0.85
N VAL A 167 13.08 -6.83 -0.33
CA VAL A 167 13.77 -5.56 -0.62
C VAL A 167 12.82 -4.38 -0.39
N VAL A 168 11.54 -4.53 -0.73
CA VAL A 168 10.51 -3.49 -0.53
C VAL A 168 10.20 -3.34 0.95
N PHE A 169 10.02 -4.47 1.66
CA PHE A 169 9.79 -4.47 3.12
C PHE A 169 10.95 -3.83 3.89
N GLU A 170 12.19 -4.10 3.49
CA GLU A 170 13.38 -3.53 4.13
C GLU A 170 13.56 -2.05 3.79
N SER A 171 13.30 -1.64 2.54
CA SER A 171 13.38 -0.23 2.13
C SER A 171 12.38 0.67 2.88
N SER A 172 11.17 0.18 3.16
CA SER A 172 10.20 0.93 3.96
C SER A 172 10.62 0.99 5.43
N VAL A 173 11.22 -0.07 5.98
CA VAL A 173 11.80 -0.04 7.34
C VAL A 173 12.97 0.93 7.45
N GLU A 174 13.85 0.98 6.45
CA GLU A 174 14.96 1.93 6.39
C GLU A 174 14.46 3.38 6.21
N PHE A 175 13.42 3.60 5.41
CA PHE A 175 12.77 4.91 5.32
C PHE A 175 12.18 5.34 6.68
N MET A 176 11.51 4.43 7.39
CA MET A 176 10.94 4.69 8.72
C MET A 176 12.00 4.96 9.79
N SER A 177 13.21 4.42 9.66
CA SER A 177 14.30 4.62 10.63
C SER A 177 15.10 5.90 10.43
N ARG A 178 14.90 6.60 9.30
CA ARG A 178 15.52 7.90 8.98
C ARG A 178 14.73 9.10 9.52
N GLY A 179 13.62 8.88 10.22
CA GLY A 179 12.76 9.89 10.86
C GLY A 179 13.04 10.11 12.33
#